data_AF-A0A6A5FFB5-F1
#
_entry.id   AF-A0A6A5FFB5-F1
#
_cell.length_a   1.000
_cell.length_b   1.000
_cell.length_c   1.000
_cell.angle_alpha   90.00
_cell.angle_beta   90.00
_cell.angle_gamma   90.00
#
_symmetry.space_group_name_H-M   'P 1'
#
loop_
_entity.id
_entity.type
_entity.pdbx_description
1 polymer ?
#
loop_
_entity_poly.entity_id
_entity_poly.type
_entity_poly.pdbx_seq_one_letter_code
_entity_poly.pdbx_strand_id
1 'polypeptide(L)'
;MLRSVKRYVTRKENTRCLDANCFCREHFTVNRLVEMQPATAKWYDRRDSVFVDFCVEDSKDVKVHFDKSKFDFSCITGTDNIKHQNTVDLFGEIDPKGSKYRRTDRSVLCCLRKAEAGKSWPRLTKDKSKCNWLSVDFNNWKDWEDDSEEDLSSFDKFSEMMNTMGGDDIPDLDGAEEEHDSADNDDEKMPDLE
;
A
#
# COMPACT_ATOMS: atom_id res chain seq x y z
N MET A 1 -23.57 -23.62 -16.95
CA MET A 1 -22.34 -23.97 -17.69
C MET A 1 -21.14 -23.71 -16.78
N LEU A 2 -20.75 -24.69 -15.96
CA LEU A 2 -19.57 -24.63 -15.08
C LEU A 2 -18.66 -25.81 -15.47
N ARG A 3 -17.45 -25.49 -15.93
CA ARG A 3 -16.53 -26.45 -16.55
C ARG A 3 -15.91 -27.35 -15.48
N SER A 4 -15.99 -28.66 -15.73
CA SER A 4 -15.31 -29.72 -14.98
C SER A 4 -13.80 -29.50 -14.93
N VAL A 5 -13.20 -29.64 -13.75
CA VAL A 5 -11.76 -29.90 -13.59
C VAL A 5 -11.60 -31.40 -13.36
N LYS A 6 -11.13 -32.10 -14.40
CA LYS A 6 -10.86 -33.55 -14.36
C LYS A 6 -9.75 -33.84 -13.36
N ARG A 7 -10.05 -34.69 -12.37
CA ARG A 7 -9.05 -35.32 -11.49
C ARG A 7 -8.24 -36.32 -12.30
N TYR A 8 -6.93 -36.13 -12.40
CA TYR A 8 -6.02 -37.17 -12.87
C TYR A 8 -5.60 -38.01 -11.66
N VAL A 9 -6.20 -39.18 -11.53
CA VAL A 9 -5.71 -40.24 -10.62
C VAL A 9 -4.61 -40.97 -11.38
N THR A 10 -3.35 -40.66 -11.13
CA THR A 10 -2.24 -41.50 -11.61
C THR A 10 -2.20 -42.76 -10.75
N ARG A 11 -2.79 -43.84 -11.27
CA ARG A 11 -2.71 -45.19 -10.75
C ARG A 11 -1.25 -45.64 -10.86
N LYS A 12 -0.52 -45.72 -9.75
CA LYS A 12 0.75 -46.48 -9.74
C LYS A 12 0.39 -47.95 -9.77
N GLU A 13 0.71 -48.60 -10.88
CA GLU A 13 0.66 -50.05 -11.00
C GLU A 13 1.85 -50.70 -10.29
N ASN A 14 1.58 -51.93 -9.87
CA ASN A 14 2.50 -53.03 -9.62
C ASN A 14 3.12 -53.14 -8.22
N THR A 15 2.62 -54.09 -7.42
CA THR A 15 3.17 -55.45 -7.38
C THR A 15 2.19 -56.38 -6.66
N ARG A 16 1.99 -57.59 -7.22
CA ARG A 16 1.20 -58.67 -6.63
C ARG A 16 1.86 -59.16 -5.34
N CYS A 17 1.07 -59.29 -4.28
CA CYS A 17 1.35 -60.23 -3.19
C CYS A 17 0.11 -61.12 -3.05
N LEU A 18 0.23 -62.38 -3.50
CA LEU A 18 -0.72 -63.44 -3.20
C LEU A 18 -0.21 -64.12 -1.93
N ASP A 19 -0.62 -63.64 -0.75
CA ASP A 19 -0.51 -64.40 0.50
C ASP A 19 -1.43 -63.78 1.56
N ALA A 20 -2.30 -64.59 2.15
CA ALA A 20 -3.42 -64.17 3.01
C ALA A 20 -3.02 -63.87 4.48
N ASN A 21 -1.81 -63.38 4.75
CA ASN A 21 -1.41 -63.06 6.13
C ASN A 21 -0.32 -61.97 6.28
N CYS A 22 -0.23 -61.02 5.35
CA CYS A 22 0.66 -59.87 5.52
C CYS A 22 -0.08 -58.70 6.17
N PHE A 23 0.20 -58.44 7.44
CA PHE A 23 -0.24 -57.26 8.17
C PHE A 23 0.55 -56.04 7.65
N CYS A 24 0.17 -55.53 6.48
CA CYS A 24 0.67 -54.24 6.02
C CYS A 24 0.05 -53.16 6.91
N ARG A 25 0.80 -52.70 7.93
CA ARG A 25 0.58 -51.37 8.52
C ARG A 25 0.69 -50.39 7.37
N GLU A 26 -0.46 -49.97 6.84
CA GLU A 26 -0.54 -48.81 5.97
C GLU A 26 -0.04 -47.62 6.80
N HIS A 27 1.21 -47.23 6.57
CA HIS A 27 1.66 -45.89 6.88
C HIS A 27 0.85 -44.97 5.97
N PHE A 28 -0.33 -44.58 6.46
CA PHE A 28 -1.11 -43.49 5.90
C PHE A 28 -0.25 -42.23 6.03
N THR A 29 0.56 -41.98 5.01
CA THR A 29 1.24 -40.70 4.90
C THR A 29 0.15 -39.73 4.49
N VAL A 30 -0.39 -39.01 5.46
CA VAL A 30 -1.33 -37.93 5.20
C VAL A 30 -0.57 -36.92 4.33
N ASN A 31 -0.82 -36.96 3.02
CA ASN A 31 -0.43 -35.88 2.14
C ASN A 31 -1.18 -34.64 2.61
N ARG A 32 -0.57 -33.88 3.52
CA ARG A 32 -1.02 -32.56 3.92
C ARG A 32 -1.05 -31.72 2.65
N LEU A 33 -2.25 -31.50 2.10
CA LEU A 33 -2.47 -30.45 1.12
C LEU A 33 -1.95 -29.17 1.78
N VAL A 34 -0.85 -28.63 1.25
CA VAL A 34 -0.27 -27.40 1.81
C VAL A 34 -1.21 -26.28 1.41
N GLU A 35 -2.11 -25.94 2.32
CA GLU A 35 -3.05 -24.84 2.19
C GLU A 35 -2.23 -23.54 2.08
N MET A 36 -2.18 -22.97 0.86
CA MET A 36 -1.54 -21.68 0.62
C MET A 36 -2.57 -20.59 0.88
N GLN A 37 -2.24 -19.68 1.78
CA GLN A 37 -3.11 -18.57 2.15
C GLN A 37 -2.51 -17.23 1.74
N PRO A 38 -3.31 -16.23 1.36
CA PRO A 38 -2.78 -14.91 1.06
C PRO A 38 -2.22 -14.27 2.33
N ALA A 39 -1.06 -13.62 2.23
CA ALA A 39 -0.60 -12.68 3.24
C ALA A 39 -1.45 -11.41 3.18
N THR A 40 -1.72 -10.82 4.34
CA THR A 40 -2.27 -9.48 4.41
C THR A 40 -1.24 -8.47 3.92
N ALA A 41 -1.68 -7.44 3.21
CA ALA A 41 -0.81 -6.44 2.64
C ALA A 41 -1.41 -5.05 2.74
N LYS A 42 -0.53 -4.06 2.87
CA LYS A 42 -0.86 -2.65 2.75
C LYS A 42 -0.16 -2.04 1.55
N TRP A 43 -0.77 -1.08 0.88
CA TRP A 43 -0.16 -0.43 -0.27
C TRP A 43 -0.38 1.07 -0.28
N TYR A 44 0.52 1.78 -0.94
CA TYR A 44 0.43 3.21 -1.21
C TYR A 44 1.24 3.53 -2.47
N ASP A 45 1.00 4.69 -3.08
CA ASP A 45 1.76 5.13 -4.24
C ASP A 45 2.51 6.45 -4.01
N ARG A 46 3.41 6.72 -4.95
CA ARG A 46 4.21 7.92 -5.11
C ARG A 46 4.32 8.24 -6.60
N ARG A 47 4.88 9.40 -6.92
CA ARG A 47 5.12 9.87 -8.30
C ARG A 47 5.73 8.79 -9.20
N ASP A 48 6.80 8.15 -8.75
CA ASP A 48 7.59 7.22 -9.60
C ASP A 48 7.43 5.75 -9.22
N SER A 49 6.76 5.43 -8.11
CA SER A 49 6.77 4.08 -7.54
C SER A 49 5.51 3.76 -6.76
N VAL A 50 5.18 2.47 -6.69
CA VAL A 50 4.12 1.92 -5.84
C VAL A 50 4.77 1.01 -4.81
N PHE A 51 4.29 1.08 -3.58
CA PHE A 51 4.81 0.28 -2.48
C PHE A 51 3.74 -0.69 -2.00
N VAL A 52 4.14 -1.94 -1.76
CA VAL A 52 3.28 -3.00 -1.21
C VAL A 52 4.03 -3.68 -0.08
N ASP A 53 3.49 -3.60 1.13
CA ASP A 53 4.07 -4.18 2.33
C ASP A 53 3.27 -5.41 2.77
N PHE A 54 3.87 -6.60 2.64
CA PHE A 54 3.26 -7.85 3.09
C PHE A 54 3.55 -8.06 4.58
N CYS A 55 2.51 -8.07 5.40
CA CYS A 55 2.58 -8.15 6.86
C CYS A 55 2.82 -9.60 7.30
N VAL A 56 3.98 -10.15 6.97
CA VAL A 56 4.41 -11.50 7.37
C VAL A 56 5.64 -11.40 8.27
N GLU A 57 5.43 -11.66 9.55
CA GLU A 57 6.48 -11.73 10.56
C GLU A 57 7.36 -12.98 10.37
N ASP A 58 8.64 -12.83 10.71
CA ASP A 58 9.66 -13.89 10.64
C ASP A 58 9.66 -14.67 9.32
N SER A 59 9.39 -13.97 8.22
CA SER A 59 9.28 -14.56 6.89
C SER A 59 10.61 -15.21 6.44
N LYS A 60 10.49 -16.42 5.90
CA LYS A 60 11.57 -17.25 5.35
C LYS A 60 11.26 -17.59 3.89
N ASP A 61 12.29 -17.97 3.13
CA ASP A 61 12.18 -18.34 1.71
C ASP A 61 11.38 -17.34 0.87
N VAL A 62 11.59 -16.05 1.13
CA VAL A 62 10.89 -14.96 0.43
C VAL A 62 11.27 -14.96 -1.05
N LYS A 63 10.27 -15.08 -1.90
CA LYS A 63 10.40 -15.04 -3.35
C LYS A 63 9.42 -14.01 -3.90
N VAL A 64 9.96 -13.06 -4.65
CA VAL A 64 9.17 -12.04 -5.35
C VAL A 64 9.53 -12.08 -6.82
N HIS A 65 8.51 -12.23 -7.67
CA HIS A 65 8.66 -12.20 -9.13
C HIS A 65 7.96 -10.97 -9.67
N PHE A 66 8.70 -10.10 -10.37
CA PHE A 66 8.17 -8.91 -11.00
C PHE A 66 8.00 -9.16 -12.50
N ASP A 67 6.78 -8.97 -13.00
CA ASP A 67 6.46 -8.90 -14.42
C ASP A 67 6.00 -7.48 -14.77
N LYS A 68 5.81 -7.19 -16.06
CA LYS A 68 5.41 -5.84 -16.50
C LYS A 68 4.05 -5.39 -15.96
N SER A 69 3.07 -6.29 -15.89
CA SER A 69 1.69 -5.97 -15.51
C SER A 69 1.19 -6.77 -14.31
N LYS A 70 2.09 -7.50 -13.65
CA LYS A 70 1.77 -8.43 -12.59
C LYS A 70 2.97 -8.60 -11.68
N PHE A 71 2.75 -8.94 -10.41
CA PHE A 71 3.82 -9.50 -9.59
C PHE A 71 3.29 -10.62 -8.68
N ASP A 72 4.18 -11.54 -8.33
CA ASP A 72 3.90 -12.67 -7.45
C ASP A 72 4.79 -12.58 -6.19
N PHE A 73 4.18 -12.76 -5.03
CA PHE A 73 4.85 -12.85 -3.74
C PHE A 73 4.60 -14.24 -3.14
N SER A 74 5.64 -14.84 -2.57
CA SER A 74 5.50 -16.04 -1.74
C SER A 74 6.55 -16.09 -0.64
N CYS A 75 6.19 -16.67 0.49
CA CYS A 75 7.11 -16.94 1.59
C CYS A 75 6.59 -18.04 2.51
N ILE A 76 7.41 -18.45 3.46
CA ILE A 76 7.07 -19.37 4.54
C ILE A 76 7.15 -18.60 5.87
N THR A 77 6.22 -18.85 6.78
CA THR A 77 6.25 -18.28 8.14
C THR A 77 6.07 -19.35 9.21
N GLY A 78 6.59 -19.05 10.41
CA GLY A 78 6.44 -19.85 11.62
C GLY A 78 7.18 -21.19 11.61
N THR A 79 7.03 -21.93 12.72
CA THR A 79 7.50 -23.32 12.85
C THR A 79 6.63 -24.30 12.08
N ASP A 80 5.37 -23.93 11.84
CA ASP A 80 4.38 -24.76 11.14
C ASP A 80 4.54 -24.74 9.61
N ASN A 81 5.54 -24.00 9.11
CA ASN A 81 5.85 -23.84 7.70
C ASN A 81 4.62 -23.42 6.86
N ILE A 82 3.86 -22.46 7.40
CA ILE A 82 2.70 -21.89 6.75
C ILE A 82 3.16 -21.17 5.48
N LYS A 83 2.57 -21.52 4.34
CA LYS A 83 2.92 -20.92 3.05
C LYS A 83 1.99 -19.76 2.74
N HIS A 84 2.59 -18.61 2.50
CA HIS A 84 1.89 -17.45 1.97
C HIS A 84 2.12 -17.29 0.48
N GLN A 85 1.07 -16.97 -0.26
CA GLN A 85 1.16 -16.64 -1.68
C GLN A 85 0.15 -15.56 -2.06
N ASN A 86 0.62 -14.54 -2.77
CA ASN A 86 -0.20 -13.48 -3.32
C ASN A 86 0.19 -13.26 -4.79
N THR A 87 -0.81 -13.22 -5.64
CA THR A 87 -0.68 -12.87 -7.07
C THR A 87 -1.47 -11.61 -7.31
N VAL A 88 -0.86 -10.61 -7.94
CA VAL A 88 -1.48 -9.30 -8.14
C VAL A 88 -1.32 -8.86 -9.58
N ASP A 89 -2.44 -8.79 -10.30
CA ASP A 89 -2.50 -8.13 -11.61
C ASP A 89 -2.60 -6.62 -11.39
N LEU A 90 -1.59 -5.88 -11.85
CA LEU A 90 -1.38 -4.47 -11.52
C LEU A 90 -2.28 -3.55 -12.36
N PHE A 91 -2.66 -2.41 -11.78
CA PHE A 91 -3.44 -1.38 -12.45
C PHE A 91 -2.71 -0.78 -13.66
N GLY A 92 -1.41 -0.51 -13.52
CA GLY A 92 -0.55 0.00 -14.57
C GLY A 92 0.70 -0.87 -14.75
N GLU A 93 1.48 -0.56 -15.77
CA GLU A 93 2.76 -1.24 -16.03
C GLU A 93 3.86 -0.76 -15.08
N ILE A 94 4.76 -1.67 -14.75
CA ILE A 94 5.96 -1.43 -13.94
C ILE A 94 7.21 -1.81 -14.73
N ASP A 95 8.36 -1.27 -14.33
CA ASP A 95 9.67 -1.75 -14.77
C ASP A 95 10.16 -2.86 -13.81
N PRO A 96 10.20 -4.13 -14.25
CA PRO A 96 10.67 -5.22 -13.40
C PRO A 96 12.12 -5.08 -12.96
N LYS A 97 12.97 -4.44 -13.78
CA LYS A 97 14.40 -4.28 -13.47
C LYS A 97 14.64 -3.21 -12.41
N GLY A 98 13.82 -2.15 -12.42
CA GLY A 98 13.83 -1.10 -11.41
C GLY A 98 13.08 -1.45 -10.12
N SER A 99 12.30 -2.54 -10.13
CA SER A 99 11.52 -3.01 -8.98
C SER A 99 12.37 -3.89 -8.06
N LYS A 100 12.15 -3.76 -6.76
CA LYS A 100 12.93 -4.45 -5.72
C LYS A 100 12.09 -4.74 -4.49
N TYR A 101 12.58 -5.61 -3.61
CA TYR A 101 11.95 -5.85 -2.32
C TYR A 101 12.98 -5.81 -1.18
N ARG A 102 12.50 -5.54 0.03
CA ARG A 102 13.28 -5.56 1.27
C ARG A 102 12.52 -6.39 2.31
N ARG A 103 13.15 -7.47 2.77
CA ARG A 103 12.66 -8.25 3.91
C ARG A 103 13.12 -7.60 5.21
N THR A 104 12.21 -7.49 6.16
CA THR A 104 12.49 -7.22 7.57
C THR A 104 11.90 -8.34 8.42
N ASP A 105 12.12 -8.33 9.73
CA ASP A 105 11.53 -9.34 10.62
C ASP A 105 10.02 -9.16 10.79
N ARG A 106 9.49 -7.96 10.48
CA ARG A 106 8.06 -7.65 10.63
C ARG A 106 7.27 -7.80 9.34
N SER A 107 7.90 -7.53 8.20
CA SER A 107 7.21 -7.47 6.92
C SER A 107 8.16 -7.55 5.72
N VAL A 108 7.58 -7.72 4.53
CA VAL A 108 8.30 -7.65 3.25
C VAL A 108 7.76 -6.49 2.43
N LEU A 109 8.58 -5.44 2.31
CA LEU A 109 8.25 -4.25 1.54
C LEU A 109 8.73 -4.41 0.09
N CYS A 110 7.78 -4.42 -0.84
CA CYS A 110 8.02 -4.37 -2.27
C CYS A 110 7.93 -2.93 -2.76
N CYS A 111 8.90 -2.51 -3.58
CA CYS A 111 8.94 -1.23 -4.27
C CYS A 111 8.86 -1.52 -5.78
N LEU A 112 7.71 -1.18 -6.36
CA LEU A 112 7.41 -1.36 -7.77
C LEU A 112 7.69 -0.04 -8.49
N ARG A 113 8.67 -0.02 -9.40
CA ARG A 113 8.96 1.17 -10.20
C ARG A 113 7.91 1.31 -11.29
N LYS A 114 7.15 2.40 -11.31
CA LYS A 114 6.15 2.65 -12.37
C LYS A 114 6.86 2.76 -13.72
N ALA A 115 6.28 2.19 -14.78
CA ALA A 115 6.78 2.38 -16.13
C ALA A 115 6.54 3.81 -16.64
N GLU A 116 5.41 4.40 -16.23
CA GLU A 116 5.02 5.78 -16.49
C GLU A 116 5.03 6.55 -15.16
N ALA A 117 6.02 7.42 -14.97
CA ALA A 117 6.11 8.30 -13.81
C ALA A 117 5.03 9.40 -13.85
N GLY A 118 4.64 9.93 -12.69
CA GLY A 118 3.69 11.04 -12.59
C GLY A 118 2.22 10.65 -12.73
N LYS A 119 1.90 9.35 -12.86
CA LYS A 119 0.53 8.87 -12.97
C LYS A 119 0.04 8.30 -11.65
N SER A 120 -1.02 8.87 -11.06
CA SER A 120 -1.65 8.30 -9.88
C SER A 120 -2.34 6.98 -10.15
N TRP A 121 -2.23 6.08 -9.18
CA TRP A 121 -2.88 4.79 -9.19
C TRP A 121 -4.09 4.84 -8.25
N PRO A 122 -5.33 4.89 -8.76
CA PRO A 122 -6.53 4.90 -7.92
C PRO A 122 -6.75 3.56 -7.20
N ARG A 123 -6.07 2.50 -7.63
CA ARG A 123 -6.06 1.16 -7.04
C ARG A 123 -4.78 0.43 -7.44
N LEU A 124 -4.37 -0.56 -6.63
CA LEU A 124 -3.23 -1.42 -6.96
C LEU A 124 -3.55 -2.40 -8.10
N THR A 125 -4.76 -2.95 -8.11
CA THR A 125 -5.16 -4.04 -9.00
C THR A 125 -5.82 -3.56 -10.29
N LYS A 126 -5.65 -4.30 -11.38
CA LYS A 126 -6.35 -4.04 -12.65
C LYS A 126 -7.86 -4.10 -12.46
N ASP A 127 -8.33 -5.18 -11.86
CA ASP A 127 -9.75 -5.42 -11.58
C ASP A 127 -10.24 -4.55 -10.42
N LYS A 128 -11.50 -4.12 -10.51
CA LYS A 128 -12.18 -3.36 -9.45
C LYS A 128 -12.66 -4.25 -8.29
N SER A 129 -12.49 -5.56 -8.40
CA SER A 129 -12.86 -6.53 -7.38
C SER A 129 -12.05 -6.30 -6.11
N LYS A 130 -12.73 -6.20 -4.97
CA LYS A 130 -12.07 -5.97 -3.68
C LYS A 130 -11.32 -7.24 -3.25
N CYS A 131 -10.00 -7.13 -3.10
CA CYS A 131 -9.19 -8.16 -2.45
C CYS A 131 -9.33 -8.04 -0.93
N ASN A 132 -9.77 -9.10 -0.24
CA ASN A 132 -9.96 -9.10 1.21
C ASN A 132 -8.64 -8.97 2.00
N TRP A 133 -7.51 -9.35 1.41
CA TRP A 133 -6.19 -9.32 2.02
C TRP A 133 -5.42 -8.01 1.80
N LEU A 134 -5.91 -7.11 0.93
CA LEU A 134 -5.22 -5.88 0.55
C LEU A 134 -5.96 -4.65 1.10
N SER A 135 -5.22 -3.74 1.75
CA SER A 135 -5.75 -2.46 2.23
C SER A 135 -4.81 -1.29 1.93
N VAL A 136 -5.30 -0.05 2.00
CA VAL A 136 -4.47 1.15 1.81
C VAL A 136 -3.63 1.40 3.06
N ASP A 137 -2.37 1.77 2.89
CA ASP A 137 -1.49 2.21 3.98
C ASP A 137 -1.69 3.70 4.28
N PHE A 138 -2.64 4.03 5.15
CA PHE A 138 -2.91 5.43 5.52
C PHE A 138 -1.75 6.13 6.23
N ASN A 139 -0.81 5.40 6.83
CA ASN A 139 0.34 6.02 7.49
C ASN A 139 1.33 6.60 6.48
N ASN A 140 1.44 5.96 5.31
CA ASN A 140 2.35 6.37 4.25
C ASN A 140 1.62 7.02 3.08
N TRP A 141 0.30 6.95 2.98
CA TRP A 141 -0.44 7.57 1.89
C TRP A 141 -0.28 9.10 1.90
N LYS A 142 -0.12 9.68 0.71
CA LYS A 142 0.01 11.12 0.49
C LYS A 142 -0.68 11.46 -0.82
N ASP A 143 -1.34 12.60 -0.87
CA ASP A 143 -1.78 13.21 -2.12
C ASP A 143 -0.61 13.98 -2.73
N TRP A 144 0.14 13.32 -3.62
CA TRP A 144 1.38 13.86 -4.21
C TRP A 144 1.15 14.50 -5.59
N GLU A 145 -0.07 14.44 -6.13
CA GLU A 145 -0.42 15.11 -7.39
C GLU A 145 -0.56 16.63 -7.20
N ASP A 146 -0.99 17.07 -6.02
CA ASP A 146 -1.19 18.48 -5.66
C ASP A 146 0.09 19.18 -5.15
N ASP A 147 1.20 18.45 -4.97
CA ASP A 147 2.54 19.01 -4.68
C ASP A 147 3.16 19.68 -5.95
N SER A 148 2.34 20.33 -6.79
CA SER A 148 2.82 21.32 -7.75
C SER A 148 3.49 22.47 -6.99
N GLU A 149 4.60 22.96 -7.54
CA GLU A 149 5.52 23.98 -7.03
C GLU A 149 4.87 25.36 -6.80
N GLU A 150 3.84 25.44 -5.96
CA GLU A 150 3.18 26.68 -5.56
C GLU A 150 3.61 27.11 -4.15
N ASP A 151 4.89 26.91 -3.82
CA ASP A 151 5.56 27.67 -2.76
C ASP A 151 6.32 28.83 -3.41
N LEU A 152 5.60 29.68 -4.18
CA LEU A 152 5.92 31.09 -4.15
C LEU A 152 5.62 31.51 -2.73
N SER A 153 6.69 31.61 -1.96
CA SER A 153 6.67 31.85 -0.52
C SER A 153 5.59 32.86 -0.19
N SER A 154 4.86 32.66 0.90
CA SER A 154 3.86 33.62 1.39
C SER A 154 4.36 35.08 1.46
N PHE A 155 5.69 35.29 1.43
CA PHE A 155 6.36 36.58 1.32
C PHE A 155 6.23 37.24 -0.06
N ASP A 156 6.25 36.50 -1.17
CA ASP A 156 6.13 37.04 -2.52
C ASP A 156 4.71 37.56 -2.78
N LYS A 157 3.68 36.81 -2.37
CA LYS A 157 2.27 37.27 -2.41
C LYS A 157 2.01 38.49 -1.53
N PHE A 158 2.64 38.57 -0.35
CA PHE A 158 2.55 39.74 0.53
C PHE A 158 3.27 40.97 -0.07
N SER A 159 4.43 40.75 -0.70
CA SER A 159 5.19 41.80 -1.37
C SER A 159 4.46 42.36 -2.59
N GLU A 160 3.80 41.50 -3.37
CA GLU A 160 2.98 41.91 -4.52
C GLU A 160 1.73 42.72 -4.08
N MET A 161 1.12 42.36 -2.96
CA MET A 161 0.00 43.11 -2.38
C MET A 161 0.44 44.48 -1.81
N MET A 162 1.61 44.55 -1.15
CA MET A 162 2.20 45.82 -0.68
C MET A 162 2.64 46.72 -1.83
N ASN A 163 3.21 46.16 -2.90
CA ASN A 163 3.60 46.92 -4.10
C ASN A 163 2.38 47.50 -4.84
N THR A 164 1.20 46.88 -4.71
CA THR A 164 -0.05 47.39 -5.31
C THR A 164 -0.71 48.48 -4.46
N MET A 165 -0.42 48.57 -3.15
CA MET A 165 -0.95 49.62 -2.26
C MET A 165 0.05 50.76 -1.97
N GLY A 166 1.29 50.68 -2.44
CA GLY A 166 2.35 51.65 -2.15
C GLY A 166 2.72 52.61 -3.29
N GLY A 167 1.97 52.61 -4.40
CA GLY A 167 2.27 53.40 -5.60
C GLY A 167 1.32 54.58 -5.79
N ASP A 168 1.83 55.76 -5.42
CA ASP A 168 1.43 57.11 -5.82
C ASP A 168 0.10 57.72 -5.32
N ASP A 169 0.21 58.98 -4.89
CA ASP A 169 -0.83 59.95 -4.51
C ASP A 169 -1.38 59.90 -3.07
N ILE A 170 -0.52 60.22 -2.09
CA ILE A 170 -0.95 60.83 -0.82
C ILE A 170 -0.93 62.36 -1.03
N PRO A 171 -2.07 63.05 -1.19
CA PRO A 171 -2.11 64.50 -1.01
C PRO A 171 -1.92 64.82 0.47
N ASP A 172 -0.94 65.67 0.73
CA ASP A 172 -0.65 66.33 2.00
C ASP A 172 -1.94 66.96 2.57
N LEU A 173 -2.55 66.32 3.58
CA LEU A 173 -3.71 66.85 4.29
C LEU A 173 -3.42 66.85 5.79
N ASP A 174 -2.86 67.97 6.20
CA ASP A 174 -2.83 68.54 7.53
C ASP A 174 -4.21 68.48 8.22
N GLY A 175 -4.23 68.03 9.48
CA GLY A 175 -5.31 68.31 10.43
C GLY A 175 -6.37 67.22 10.66
N ALA A 176 -6.23 66.48 11.77
CA ALA A 176 -7.24 66.37 12.84
C ALA A 176 -6.99 65.11 13.68
N GLU A 177 -6.49 65.36 14.89
CA GLU A 177 -6.80 64.64 16.11
C GLU A 177 -8.22 64.04 16.14
N GLU A 178 -8.36 62.78 16.53
CA GLU A 178 -9.41 62.34 17.47
C GLU A 178 -9.11 60.92 17.97
N GLU A 179 -8.77 60.85 19.25
CA GLU A 179 -8.72 59.66 20.08
C GLU A 179 -10.09 58.97 20.10
N HIS A 180 -10.12 57.63 20.04
CA HIS A 180 -11.31 56.89 20.46
C HIS A 180 -10.94 55.64 21.27
N ASP A 181 -10.86 55.89 22.57
CA ASP A 181 -11.32 55.10 23.72
C ASP A 181 -11.70 53.60 23.55
N SER A 182 -11.02 52.81 24.38
CA SER A 182 -11.48 51.75 25.29
C SER A 182 -12.67 50.84 24.94
N ALA A 183 -12.42 49.52 24.97
CA ALA A 183 -13.28 48.53 25.64
C ALA A 183 -12.51 47.21 25.85
N ASP A 184 -11.94 47.09 27.04
CA ASP A 184 -11.59 45.85 27.72
C ASP A 184 -12.88 45.05 27.98
N ASN A 185 -12.95 43.79 27.53
CA ASN A 185 -13.89 42.84 28.12
C ASN A 185 -13.30 41.41 28.06
N ASP A 186 -12.63 41.10 29.15
CA ASP A 186 -12.07 39.84 29.59
C ASP A 186 -13.17 38.83 30.00
N ASP A 187 -12.85 37.53 29.84
CA ASP A 187 -13.36 36.42 30.64
C ASP A 187 -14.81 35.87 30.44
N GLU A 188 -15.04 35.15 29.33
CA GLU A 188 -16.16 34.19 29.23
C GLU A 188 -15.79 32.86 29.92
N LYS A 189 -16.21 32.74 31.18
CA LYS A 189 -16.07 31.58 32.07
C LYS A 189 -16.77 30.33 31.53
N MET A 190 -15.99 29.28 31.23
CA MET A 190 -16.49 27.95 30.84
C MET A 190 -17.39 27.33 31.92
N PRO A 191 -18.52 26.67 31.57
CA PRO A 191 -19.37 25.97 32.51
C PRO A 191 -18.77 24.61 32.92
N ASP A 192 -18.92 24.26 34.20
CA ASP A 192 -18.51 22.96 34.76
C ASP A 192 -19.46 21.85 34.26
N LEU A 193 -18.89 20.73 33.83
CA LEU A 193 -19.62 19.55 33.37
C LEU A 193 -19.94 18.65 34.57
N GLU A 194 -21.23 18.42 34.81
CA GLU A 194 -21.76 17.45 35.78
C GLU A 194 -21.66 16.00 35.25
#